data_AF-A0A4W5KP59-F1
#
_entry.id   AF-A0A4W5KP59-F1
#
_cell.length_a   1.000
_cell.length_b   1.000
_cell.length_c   1.000
_cell.angle_alpha   90.00
_cell.angle_beta   90.00
_cell.angle_gamma   90.00
#
_symmetry.space_group_name_H-M   'P 1'
#
loop_
_entity.id
_entity.type
_entity.pdbx_description
1 polymer ?
#
loop_
_entity_poly.entity_id
_entity_poly.type
_entity_poly.pdbx_seq_one_letter_code
_entity_poly.pdbx_strand_id
1 'polypeptide(L)'
;VTGKKLLEKGELKRRYTIIPLNKISARTLNDSVVNTAKSLVGEKNVHTALSLVGYEADLRKAMEYVFGSTLVCDTLDNAKRVAFDKRVMTKTVTLGGDVFDPQGTLSGGDTHTHTQLC
;
A
#
# COMPACT_ATOMS: atom_id res chain seq x y z
N VAL A 1 -3.64 16.69 19.08
CA VAL A 1 -3.87 18.15 19.22
C VAL A 1 -3.43 18.92 17.97
N THR A 2 -2.31 18.57 17.31
CA THR A 2 -1.81 19.29 16.11
C THR A 2 -2.69 19.13 14.87
N GLY A 3 -3.10 17.91 14.49
CA GLY A 3 -3.90 17.69 13.27
C GLY A 3 -5.25 18.42 13.27
N LYS A 4 -5.95 18.43 14.41
CA LYS A 4 -7.22 19.17 14.59
C LYS A 4 -7.02 20.68 14.38
N LYS A 5 -5.95 21.26 14.93
CA LYS A 5 -5.63 22.68 14.75
C LYS A 5 -5.34 23.03 13.28
N LEU A 6 -4.68 22.15 12.53
CA LEU A 6 -4.44 22.35 11.10
C LEU A 6 -5.74 22.33 10.28
N LEU A 7 -6.66 21.41 10.59
CA LEU A 7 -7.95 21.35 9.91
C LEU A 7 -8.85 22.56 10.22
N GLU A 8 -8.86 23.02 11.47
CA GLU A 8 -9.76 24.10 11.92
C GLU A 8 -9.22 25.51 11.66
N LYS A 9 -7.90 25.69 11.69
CA LYS A 9 -7.26 27.02 11.69
C LYS A 9 -6.11 27.16 10.68
N GLY A 10 -5.82 26.11 9.91
CA GLY A 10 -4.68 26.11 8.97
C GLY A 10 -4.97 26.69 7.59
N GLU A 11 -6.18 27.25 7.36
CA GLU A 11 -6.60 27.85 6.08
C GLU A 11 -6.28 26.95 4.86
N LEU A 12 -6.56 25.65 5.01
CA LEU A 12 -6.23 24.65 3.98
C LEU A 12 -7.05 24.91 2.72
N LYS A 13 -6.36 25.26 1.62
CA LYS A 13 -6.97 25.62 0.34
C LYS A 13 -7.52 24.42 -0.45
N ARG A 14 -7.28 23.20 0.03
CA ARG A 14 -7.65 21.92 -0.62
C ARG A 14 -8.00 20.88 0.44
N ARG A 15 -8.57 19.75 0.01
CA ARG A 15 -8.84 18.59 0.87
C ARG A 15 -7.55 17.83 1.17
N TYR A 16 -7.32 17.54 2.45
CA TYR A 16 -6.16 16.76 2.93
C TYR A 16 -6.62 15.60 3.82
N THR A 17 -5.86 14.51 3.79
CA THR A 17 -5.93 13.44 4.79
C THR A 17 -4.69 13.53 5.67
N ILE A 18 -4.87 13.79 6.96
CA ILE A 18 -3.77 13.92 7.92
C ILE A 18 -3.60 12.59 8.68
N ILE A 19 -2.36 12.09 8.74
CA ILE A 19 -1.99 10.89 9.49
C ILE A 19 -1.35 11.31 10.84
N PRO A 20 -2.08 11.24 11.97
CA PRO A 20 -1.53 11.62 13.27
C PRO A 20 -0.64 10.51 13.86
N LEU A 21 0.68 10.68 13.85
CA LEU A 21 1.66 9.68 14.32
C LEU A 21 1.38 9.14 15.74
N ASN A 22 0.85 9.98 16.63
CA ASN A 22 0.57 9.60 18.02
C ASN A 22 -0.78 8.89 18.21
N LYS A 23 -1.60 8.75 17.17
CA LYS A 23 -2.95 8.17 17.23
C LYS A 23 -3.21 7.09 16.19
N ILE A 24 -2.38 6.99 15.15
CA ILE A 24 -2.53 5.97 14.12
C ILE A 24 -2.30 4.56 14.69
N SER A 25 -3.16 3.65 14.28
CA SER A 25 -2.96 2.21 14.45
C SER A 25 -2.48 1.66 13.12
N ALA A 26 -1.25 1.16 13.08
CA ALA A 26 -0.67 0.56 11.90
C ALA A 26 -0.72 -0.97 12.04
N ARG A 27 -0.88 -1.66 10.92
CA ARG A 27 -0.83 -3.12 10.84
C ARG A 27 0.07 -3.51 9.68
N THR A 28 0.97 -4.44 9.95
CA THR A 28 1.78 -5.08 8.92
C THR A 28 1.24 -6.47 8.60
N LEU A 29 1.60 -6.99 7.43
CA LEU A 29 1.34 -8.40 7.10
C LEU A 29 2.09 -9.32 8.07
N ASN A 30 1.45 -10.43 8.43
CA ASN A 30 2.10 -11.48 9.20
C ASN A 30 3.16 -12.20 8.35
N ASP A 31 4.25 -12.62 8.96
CA ASP A 31 5.33 -13.34 8.25
C ASP A 31 4.83 -14.60 7.53
N SER A 32 3.84 -15.29 8.09
CA SER A 32 3.22 -16.46 7.45
C SER A 32 2.53 -16.12 6.12
N VAL A 33 1.89 -14.95 6.03
CA VAL A 33 1.24 -14.46 4.80
C VAL A 33 2.32 -14.13 3.77
N VAL A 34 3.37 -13.42 4.17
CA VAL A 34 4.50 -13.07 3.29
C VAL A 34 5.21 -14.32 2.77
N ASN A 35 5.51 -15.28 3.65
CA ASN A 35 6.15 -16.54 3.27
C ASN A 35 5.27 -17.40 2.35
N THR A 36 3.96 -17.40 2.57
CA THR A 36 3.02 -18.07 1.67
C THR A 36 3.02 -17.43 0.29
N ALA A 37 2.99 -16.09 0.22
CA ALA A 37 3.08 -15.36 -1.04
C ALA A 37 4.39 -15.66 -1.78
N LYS A 38 5.53 -15.58 -1.10
CA LYS A 38 6.85 -15.94 -1.66
C LYS A 38 6.88 -17.38 -2.19
N SER A 39 6.28 -18.33 -1.47
CA SER A 39 6.21 -19.73 -1.91
C SER A 39 5.31 -19.93 -3.14
N LEU A 40 4.29 -19.09 -3.33
CA LEU A 40 3.37 -19.17 -4.46
C LEU A 40 4.00 -18.72 -5.77
N VAL A 41 4.70 -17.58 -5.74
CA VAL A 41 5.17 -16.91 -6.98
C VAL A 41 6.69 -16.79 -7.08
N GLY A 42 7.43 -17.22 -6.05
CA GLY A 42 8.88 -17.07 -5.96
C GLY A 42 9.28 -15.79 -5.22
N GLU A 43 10.31 -15.89 -4.37
CA GLU A 43 10.74 -14.79 -3.49
C GLU A 43 11.13 -13.51 -4.25
N LYS A 44 11.68 -13.63 -5.46
CA LYS A 44 12.07 -12.47 -6.26
C LYS A 44 10.88 -11.71 -6.85
N ASN A 45 9.71 -12.34 -6.92
CA ASN A 45 8.56 -11.86 -7.66
C ASN A 45 7.49 -11.23 -6.78
N VAL A 46 7.68 -11.22 -5.45
CA VAL A 46 6.77 -10.60 -4.48
C VAL A 46 7.51 -10.01 -3.29
N HIS A 47 7.19 -8.76 -2.97
CA HIS A 47 7.80 -8.01 -1.87
C HIS A 47 6.72 -7.33 -1.05
N THR A 48 6.96 -7.06 0.22
CA THR A 48 6.09 -6.13 0.96
C THR A 48 6.38 -4.71 0.46
N ALA A 49 5.35 -3.90 0.25
CA ALA A 49 5.55 -2.52 -0.19
C ALA A 49 6.44 -1.74 0.79
N LEU A 50 6.29 -2.01 2.10
CA LEU A 50 7.11 -1.41 3.14
C LEU A 50 8.62 -1.69 2.99
N SER A 51 9.00 -2.87 2.50
CA SER A 51 10.42 -3.23 2.29
C SER A 51 11.08 -2.51 1.11
N LEU A 52 10.28 -1.91 0.23
CA LEU A 52 10.75 -1.23 -0.99
C LEU A 52 10.96 0.27 -0.80
N VAL A 53 10.67 0.82 0.39
CA VAL A 53 10.76 2.24 0.69
C VAL A 53 11.76 2.51 1.83
N GLY A 54 12.58 3.55 1.66
CA GLY A 54 13.44 4.07 2.72
C GLY A 54 12.72 5.18 3.51
N TYR A 55 12.88 5.19 4.83
CA TYR A 55 12.28 6.20 5.70
C TYR A 55 13.00 6.31 7.05
N GLU A 56 12.87 7.49 7.67
CA GLU A 56 13.38 7.74 9.03
C GLU A 56 12.59 6.97 10.09
N ALA A 57 13.26 6.50 11.14
CA ALA A 57 12.67 5.66 12.18
C ALA A 57 11.43 6.28 12.84
N ASP A 58 11.41 7.61 13.01
CA ASP A 58 10.30 8.35 13.62
C ASP A 58 9.01 8.31 12.78
N LEU A 59 9.12 7.98 11.48
CA LEU A 59 8.00 7.84 10.56
C LEU A 59 7.47 6.41 10.47
N ARG A 60 8.09 5.44 11.16
CA ARG A 60 7.77 4.01 11.03
C ARG A 60 6.29 3.70 11.10
N LYS A 61 5.56 4.25 12.09
CA LYS A 61 4.11 3.99 12.21
C LYS A 61 3.31 4.50 11.01
N ALA A 62 3.70 5.65 10.43
CA ALA A 62 3.04 6.15 9.23
C ALA A 62 3.34 5.28 8.02
N MET A 63 4.58 4.83 7.87
CA MET A 63 4.96 3.96 6.75
C MET A 63 4.32 2.59 6.86
N GLU A 64 4.27 2.00 8.06
CA GLU A 64 3.49 0.77 8.33
C GLU A 64 1.99 0.98 8.02
N TYR A 65 1.42 2.15 8.33
CA TYR A 65 0.02 2.46 8.03
C TYR A 65 -0.25 2.54 6.52
N VAL A 66 0.66 3.16 5.75
CA VAL A 66 0.49 3.37 4.31
C VAL A 66 0.86 2.12 3.50
N PHE A 67 1.97 1.47 3.82
CA PHE A 67 2.58 0.41 3.01
C PHE A 67 2.56 -0.97 3.67
N GLY A 68 2.21 -1.07 4.96
CA GLY A 68 2.36 -2.30 5.74
C GLY A 68 1.43 -3.44 5.33
N SER A 69 0.34 -3.16 4.60
CA SER A 69 -0.70 -4.14 4.24
C SER A 69 -0.80 -4.42 2.74
N THR A 70 0.26 -4.13 1.97
CA THR A 70 0.27 -4.29 0.50
C THR A 70 1.49 -5.08 0.05
N LEU A 71 1.28 -5.96 -0.91
CA LEU A 71 2.34 -6.70 -1.61
C LEU A 71 2.56 -6.10 -3.00
N VAL A 72 3.81 -6.03 -3.45
CA VAL A 72 4.19 -5.61 -4.80
C VAL A 72 4.65 -6.84 -5.57
N CYS A 73 4.06 -7.08 -6.74
CA CYS A 73 4.37 -8.19 -7.63
C CYS A 73 4.93 -7.69 -8.98
N ASP A 74 5.72 -8.52 -9.64
CA ASP A 74 6.34 -8.21 -10.93
C ASP A 74 5.35 -8.20 -12.11
N THR A 75 4.35 -9.09 -12.10
CA THR A 75 3.41 -9.34 -13.19
C THR A 75 1.96 -9.35 -12.71
N LEU A 76 1.04 -9.11 -13.65
CA LEU A 76 -0.41 -9.21 -13.44
C LEU A 76 -0.84 -10.60 -12.93
N ASP A 77 -0.27 -11.67 -13.51
CA ASP A 77 -0.62 -13.04 -13.13
C ASP A 77 -0.19 -13.36 -11.70
N ASN A 78 1.03 -12.96 -11.31
CA ASN A 78 1.51 -13.12 -9.94
C ASN A 78 0.67 -12.28 -8.96
N ALA A 79 0.41 -11.02 -9.30
CA ALA A 79 -0.41 -10.12 -8.48
C ALA A 79 -1.80 -10.69 -8.22
N LYS A 80 -2.48 -11.16 -9.28
CA LYS A 80 -3.81 -11.77 -9.20
C LYS A 80 -3.77 -13.07 -8.38
N ARG A 81 -2.80 -13.94 -8.63
CA ARG A 81 -2.68 -15.23 -7.93
C ARG A 81 -2.44 -15.05 -6.43
N VAL A 82 -1.60 -14.09 -6.06
CA VAL A 82 -1.30 -13.78 -4.65
C VAL A 82 -2.50 -13.11 -3.97
N ALA A 83 -3.15 -12.14 -4.64
CA ALA A 83 -4.25 -11.40 -4.04
C ALA A 83 -5.43 -12.29 -3.62
N PHE A 84 -5.73 -13.31 -4.43
CA PHE A 84 -6.89 -14.17 -4.22
C PHE A 84 -6.55 -15.58 -3.70
N ASP A 85 -5.30 -15.89 -3.33
CA ASP A 85 -5.01 -17.13 -2.59
C ASP A 85 -5.66 -17.05 -1.20
N LYS A 86 -6.44 -18.06 -0.84
CA LYS A 86 -7.24 -18.11 0.40
C LYS A 86 -6.42 -17.95 1.68
N ARG A 87 -5.12 -18.26 1.64
CA ARG A 87 -4.20 -18.13 2.78
C ARG A 87 -3.51 -16.77 2.82
N VAL A 88 -3.55 -16.01 1.72
CA VAL A 88 -2.91 -14.70 1.60
C VAL A 88 -3.93 -13.58 1.69
N MET A 89 -4.97 -13.58 0.85
CA MET A 89 -6.08 -12.61 0.83
C MET A 89 -5.62 -11.16 1.12
N THR A 90 -4.60 -10.70 0.39
CA THR A 90 -3.93 -9.41 0.63
C THR A 90 -3.90 -8.57 -0.64
N LYS A 91 -4.03 -7.25 -0.52
CA LYS A 91 -3.91 -6.32 -1.66
C LYS A 91 -2.57 -6.48 -2.35
N THR A 92 -2.59 -6.61 -3.68
CA THR A 92 -1.38 -6.62 -4.50
C THR A 92 -1.38 -5.48 -5.50
N VAL A 93 -0.17 -5.01 -5.84
CA VAL A 93 0.05 -3.99 -6.87
C VAL A 93 1.16 -4.47 -7.82
N THR A 94 1.01 -4.24 -9.12
CA THR A 94 2.07 -4.51 -10.11
C THR A 94 3.01 -3.32 -10.28
N LEU A 95 4.17 -3.54 -10.89
CA LEU A 95 5.06 -2.44 -11.31
C LEU A 95 4.41 -1.50 -12.34
N GLY A 96 3.41 -1.99 -13.10
CA GLY A 96 2.60 -1.20 -14.03
C GLY A 96 1.50 -0.37 -13.35
N GLY A 97 1.30 -0.50 -12.04
CA GLY A 97 0.30 0.24 -11.27
C GLY A 97 -1.07 -0.45 -11.20
N ASP A 98 -1.22 -1.67 -11.69
CA ASP A 98 -2.45 -2.44 -11.54
C ASP A 98 -2.63 -2.90 -10.10
N VAL A 99 -3.85 -2.81 -9.58
CA VAL A 99 -4.19 -3.12 -8.19
C VAL A 99 -5.24 -4.22 -8.15
N PHE A 100 -4.94 -5.29 -7.39
CA PHE A 100 -5.91 -6.31 -7.02
C PHE A 100 -6.23 -6.21 -5.53
N ASP A 101 -7.48 -5.94 -5.19
CA ASP A 101 -7.99 -5.91 -3.83
C ASP A 101 -8.91 -7.13 -3.58
N PRO A 102 -8.56 -8.03 -2.64
CA PRO A 102 -9.37 -9.21 -2.31
C PRO A 102 -10.78 -8.87 -1.80
N GLN A 103 -11.05 -7.61 -1.44
CA GLN A 103 -12.40 -7.13 -1.12
C GLN A 103 -13.28 -6.88 -2.36
N GLY A 104 -12.82 -7.28 -3.56
CA GLY A 104 -13.64 -7.30 -4.77
C GLY A 104 -13.40 -6.12 -5.72
N THR A 105 -12.25 -5.46 -5.63
CA THR A 105 -11.87 -4.40 -6.57
C THR A 105 -10.65 -4.79 -7.38
N LEU A 106 -10.75 -4.67 -8.70
CA LEU A 106 -9.63 -4.67 -9.63
C LEU A 106 -9.56 -3.27 -10.24
N SER A 107 -8.40 -2.64 -10.16
CA SER A 107 -8.17 -1.35 -10.82
C SER A 107 -6.94 -1.49 -11.72
N GLY A 108 -7.11 -1.21 -13.01
CA GLY A 108 -6.06 -1.25 -14.02
C GLY A 108 -6.43 -0.34 -15.19
N GLY A 109 -5.43 0.23 -15.84
CA GLY A 109 -5.59 1.21 -16.92
C GLY A 109 -4.26 1.89 -17.25
N ASP A 110 -4.19 2.55 -18.40
CA ASP A 110 -2.99 3.28 -18.84
C ASP A 110 -2.73 4.47 -17.89
N THR A 111 -1.72 4.35 -17.03
CA THR A 111 -1.34 5.40 -16.07
C THR A 111 -0.30 6.37 -16.62
N HIS A 112 -0.17 6.46 -17.95
CA HIS A 112 0.51 7.57 -18.62
C HIS A 112 -0.17 8.89 -18.21
N THR A 113 0.33 9.46 -17.13
CA THR A 113 0.01 10.79 -16.65
C THR A 113 0.68 11.77 -17.60
N HIS A 114 0.06 11.98 -18.77
CA HIS A 114 0.14 13.29 -19.39
C HIS A 114 -0.54 14.25 -18.41
N THR A 115 0.28 14.98 -17.67
CA THR A 115 -0.16 16.15 -16.92
C THR A 115 -0.78 17.11 -17.93
N GLN A 116 -2.10 17.07 -18.09
CA GLN A 116 -2.82 18.24 -18.54
C GLN A 116 -3.53 18.81 -17.32
N LEU A 117 -2.89 19.86 -16.81
CA LEU A 117 -3.53 20.87 -15.97
C LEU A 117 -4.90 21.20 -16.53
N CYS A 118 -5.94 20.96 -15.72
CA CYS A 118 -7.18 21.70 -15.70
C CYS A 118 -7.47 22.04 -14.23
#